data_AF-R6VGM9-F1
#
_entry.id   AF-R6VGM9-F1
#
_cell.length_a   1.000
_cell.length_b   1.000
_cell.length_c   1.000
_cell.angle_alpha   90.00
_cell.angle_beta   90.00
_cell.angle_gamma   90.00
#
_symmetry.space_group_name_H-M   'P 1'
#
loop_
_entity.id
_entity.type
_entity.pdbx_description
1 polymer ?
#
loop_
_entity_poly.entity_id
_entity_poly.type
_entity_poly.pdbx_seq_one_letter_code
_entity_poly.pdbx_strand_id
1 'polypeptide(L)'
;MINNTIHQQSPTKHIDYIDAMRGVAMLLVVYYHIINGALFIDSEFCNFCVRFRMPLFFFISGFLSYTTIFTADLLKSRSYNRFFGQLLPTIVFCFIYIFISGHSIESVFFDQTKLGYWFTIAMFEVYIIYAFVSFILAKRHVSNKIRCIVFIALIVFSHLCMSLITRYTPDIFQNKCGL
;
A
#
# COMPACT_ATOMS: atom_id res chain seq x y z
N MET A 1 -36.19 3.00 38.03
CA MET A 1 -35.07 3.94 37.83
C MET A 1 -34.01 3.25 37.00
N ILE A 2 -33.72 3.81 35.83
CA ILE A 2 -32.85 3.26 34.78
C ILE A 2 -31.40 3.48 35.22
N ASN A 3 -30.64 2.42 35.51
CA ASN A 3 -29.18 2.53 35.67
C ASN A 3 -28.51 1.98 34.42
N ASN A 4 -28.05 2.90 33.58
CA ASN A 4 -27.20 2.67 32.42
C ASN A 4 -25.90 1.98 32.83
N THR A 5 -25.76 0.70 32.48
CA THR A 5 -24.47 0.02 32.38
C THR A 5 -23.75 0.52 31.12
N ILE A 6 -23.07 1.66 31.23
CA ILE A 6 -22.03 2.01 30.26
C ILE A 6 -20.87 1.03 30.50
N HIS A 7 -20.77 0.03 29.63
CA HIS A 7 -19.55 -0.76 29.47
C HIS A 7 -18.40 0.19 29.16
N GLN A 8 -17.60 0.53 30.18
CA GLN A 8 -16.29 1.14 29.98
C GLN A 8 -15.43 0.15 29.19
N GLN A 9 -15.33 0.37 27.88
CA GLN A 9 -14.32 -0.26 27.05
C GLN A 9 -12.95 0.18 27.57
N SER A 10 -12.16 -0.76 28.09
CA SER A 10 -10.76 -0.52 28.45
C SER A 10 -10.04 0.18 27.29
N PRO A 11 -9.20 1.19 27.52
CA PRO A 11 -8.43 1.81 26.44
C PRO A 11 -7.66 0.71 25.72
N THR A 12 -7.92 0.55 24.42
CA THR A 12 -7.25 -0.45 23.59
C THR A 12 -5.75 -0.27 23.77
N LYS A 13 -5.07 -1.25 24.37
CA LYS A 13 -3.63 -1.19 24.65
C LYS A 13 -2.91 -0.93 23.33
N HIS A 14 -2.44 0.30 23.17
CA HIS A 14 -1.66 0.72 22.02
C HIS A 14 -0.38 -0.13 21.97
N ILE A 15 0.01 -0.51 20.76
CA ILE A 15 1.09 -1.46 20.56
C ILE A 15 2.34 -0.68 20.16
N ASP A 16 3.11 -0.25 21.15
CA ASP A 16 4.23 0.69 20.95
C ASP A 16 5.30 0.18 19.98
N TYR A 17 5.51 -1.14 19.91
CA TYR A 17 6.43 -1.72 18.94
C TYR A 17 5.96 -1.57 17.48
N ILE A 18 4.65 -1.50 17.23
CA ILE A 18 4.12 -1.25 15.88
C ILE A 18 4.49 0.16 15.44
N ASP A 19 4.34 1.15 16.32
CA ASP A 19 4.70 2.54 16.02
C ASP A 19 6.21 2.73 15.90
N ALA A 20 7.02 2.04 16.72
CA ALA A 20 8.47 2.00 16.54
C ALA A 20 8.86 1.43 15.17
N MET A 21 8.23 0.34 14.73
CA MET A 21 8.46 -0.22 13.39
C MET A 21 8.04 0.74 12.27
N ARG A 22 6.98 1.54 12.45
CA ARG A 22 6.62 2.61 11.48
C ARG A 22 7.73 3.64 11.37
N GLY A 23 8.26 4.09 12.51
CA GLY A 23 9.37 5.03 12.55
C GLY A 23 10.61 4.48 11.82
N VAL A 24 10.97 3.22 12.09
CA VAL A 24 12.06 2.54 11.38
C VAL A 24 11.80 2.51 9.87
N ALA A 25 10.60 2.12 9.45
CA ALA A 25 10.24 2.08 8.03
C ALA A 25 10.38 3.46 7.36
N MET A 26 9.95 4.54 8.02
CA MET A 26 10.10 5.92 7.54
C MET A 26 11.58 6.32 7.42
N LEU A 27 12.41 5.98 8.40
CA LEU A 27 13.85 6.25 8.34
C LEU A 27 14.53 5.52 7.17
N LEU A 28 14.12 4.29 6.86
CA LEU A 28 14.61 3.55 5.69
C LEU A 28 14.23 4.20 4.36
N VAL A 29 13.13 4.95 4.28
CA VAL A 29 12.77 5.74 3.09
C VAL A 29 13.70 6.93 2.95
N VAL A 30 13.88 7.69 4.03
CA VAL A 30 14.75 8.88 4.04
C VAL A 30 16.18 8.49 3.72
N TYR A 31 16.70 7.43 4.33
CA TYR A 31 18.02 6.88 4.03
C TYR A 31 18.20 6.61 2.53
N TYR A 32 17.25 5.91 1.92
CA TYR A 32 17.32 5.61 0.48
C TYR A 32 17.29 6.89 -0.38
N HIS A 33 16.43 7.86 -0.06
CA HIS A 33 16.36 9.10 -0.82
C HIS A 33 17.63 9.95 -0.71
N ILE A 34 18.30 9.95 0.44
CA ILE A 34 19.59 10.65 0.61
C ILE A 34 20.68 9.93 -0.19
N ILE A 35 20.84 8.62 0.00
CA ILE A 35 21.92 7.85 -0.64
C ILE A 35 21.76 7.82 -2.16
N ASN A 36 20.56 7.50 -2.66
CA ASN A 36 20.31 7.37 -4.09
C ASN A 36 20.06 8.71 -4.78
N GLY A 37 19.36 9.64 -4.12
CA GLY A 37 18.94 10.91 -4.71
C GLY A 37 19.94 12.06 -4.56
N ALA A 38 20.69 12.11 -3.46
CA ALA A 38 21.65 13.20 -3.21
C ALA A 38 23.10 12.78 -3.45
N LEU A 39 23.47 11.55 -3.09
CA LEU A 39 24.85 11.06 -3.21
C LEU A 39 25.10 10.20 -4.46
N PHE A 40 24.04 9.78 -5.17
CA PHE A 40 24.12 8.90 -6.36
C PHE A 40 24.94 7.62 -6.12
N ILE A 41 24.94 7.11 -4.88
CA ILE A 41 25.65 5.89 -4.51
C ILE A 41 24.67 4.72 -4.65
N ASP A 42 24.91 3.86 -5.63
CA ASP A 42 24.22 2.57 -5.69
C ASP A 42 24.94 1.56 -4.81
N SER A 43 24.23 1.03 -3.82
CA SER A 43 24.76 0.07 -2.86
C SER A 43 23.76 -1.06 -2.70
N GLU A 44 24.26 -2.30 -2.72
CA GLU A 44 23.46 -3.49 -2.47
C GLU A 44 22.69 -3.42 -1.15
N PHE A 45 23.28 -2.78 -0.13
CA PHE A 45 22.60 -2.56 1.14
C PHE A 45 21.42 -1.59 1.00
N CYS A 46 21.55 -0.55 0.17
CA CYS A 46 20.49 0.39 -0.15
C CYS A 46 19.32 -0.31 -0.85
N ASN A 47 19.62 -1.16 -1.83
CA ASN A 47 18.63 -1.98 -2.54
C ASN A 47 17.94 -2.99 -1.61
N PHE A 48 18.68 -3.60 -0.69
CA PHE A 48 18.09 -4.43 0.36
C PHE A 48 17.12 -3.65 1.26
N CYS A 49 17.52 -2.46 1.74
CA CYS A 49 16.65 -1.60 2.55
C CYS A 49 15.34 -1.24 1.83
N VAL A 50 15.39 -0.99 0.52
CA VAL A 50 14.19 -0.75 -0.31
C VAL A 50 13.29 -1.98 -0.33
N ARG A 51 13.86 -3.15 -0.65
CA ARG A 51 13.11 -4.40 -0.74
C ARG A 51 12.51 -4.82 0.60
N PHE A 52 13.15 -4.48 1.71
CA PHE A 52 12.68 -4.79 3.05
C PHE A 52 11.58 -3.83 3.54
N ARG A 53 11.75 -2.51 3.33
CA ARG A 53 10.78 -1.53 3.84
C ARG A 53 9.41 -1.66 3.18
N MET A 54 9.33 -2.06 1.91
CA MET A 54 8.06 -2.14 1.18
C MET A 54 7.10 -3.18 1.81
N PRO A 55 7.48 -4.47 1.99
CA PRO A 55 6.70 -5.45 2.75
C PRO A 55 6.39 -4.99 4.18
N LEU A 56 7.33 -4.31 4.83
CA LEU A 56 7.15 -3.80 6.20
C LEU A 56 6.02 -2.76 6.28
N PHE A 57 5.96 -1.80 5.35
CA PHE A 57 4.85 -0.84 5.30
C PHE A 57 3.49 -1.53 5.03
N PHE A 58 3.47 -2.53 4.14
CA PHE A 58 2.26 -3.34 3.93
C PHE A 58 1.84 -4.08 5.20
N PHE A 59 2.79 -4.65 5.94
CA PHE A 59 2.53 -5.33 7.21
C PHE A 59 1.89 -4.39 8.23
N ILE A 60 2.55 -3.25 8.49
CA ILE A 60 2.16 -2.31 9.53
C ILE A 60 0.88 -1.53 9.19
N SER A 61 0.58 -1.36 7.90
CA SER A 61 -0.68 -0.76 7.46
C SER A 61 -1.92 -1.64 7.71
N GLY A 62 -1.74 -2.82 8.30
CA GLY A 62 -2.82 -3.70 8.69
C GLY A 62 -3.38 -4.54 7.54
N PHE A 63 -2.63 -4.72 6.45
CA PHE A 63 -2.99 -5.65 5.36
C PHE A 63 -3.15 -7.09 5.87
N LEU A 64 -2.37 -7.46 6.90
CA LEU A 64 -2.44 -8.78 7.55
C LEU A 64 -3.41 -8.84 8.75
N SER A 65 -4.16 -7.77 9.04
CA SER A 65 -5.17 -7.79 10.09
C SER A 65 -6.40 -8.57 9.61
N TYR A 66 -6.29 -9.88 9.65
CA TYR A 66 -7.37 -10.81 9.34
C TYR A 66 -8.51 -10.61 10.33
N THR A 67 -9.59 -9.98 9.86
CA THR A 67 -10.86 -9.92 10.60
C THR A 67 -11.78 -11.00 10.04
N THR A 68 -12.17 -11.94 10.90
CA THR A 68 -13.08 -13.04 10.58
C THR A 68 -14.51 -12.56 10.28
N ILE A 69 -14.88 -11.36 10.76
CA ILE A 69 -16.22 -10.80 10.67
C ILE A 69 -16.27 -9.71 9.60
N PHE A 70 -16.68 -10.07 8.38
CA PHE A 70 -16.88 -9.14 7.27
C PHE A 70 -18.29 -8.55 7.31
N THR A 71 -18.51 -7.52 8.12
CA THR A 71 -19.74 -6.70 8.05
C THR A 71 -19.50 -5.52 7.12
N ALA A 72 -20.46 -5.22 6.23
CA ALA A 72 -20.37 -4.12 5.27
C ALA A 72 -20.05 -2.77 5.95
N ASP A 73 -20.59 -2.53 7.15
CA ASP A 73 -20.33 -1.31 7.92
C ASP A 73 -18.90 -1.21 8.45
N LEU A 74 -18.29 -2.33 8.85
CA LEU A 74 -16.89 -2.37 9.26
C LEU A 74 -15.95 -2.11 8.08
N LEU A 75 -16.29 -2.62 6.90
CA LEU A 75 -15.53 -2.35 5.68
C LEU A 75 -15.64 -0.88 5.28
N LYS A 76 -16.84 -0.29 5.36
CA LYS A 76 -17.08 1.13 5.07
C LYS A 76 -16.28 2.04 6.01
N SER A 77 -16.34 1.78 7.31
CA SER A 77 -15.58 2.54 8.33
C SER A 77 -14.07 2.42 8.13
N ARG A 78 -13.56 1.20 7.88
CA ARG A 78 -12.12 0.99 7.62
C ARG A 78 -11.66 1.65 6.32
N SER A 79 -12.46 1.56 5.26
CA SER A 79 -12.15 2.23 3.98
C SER A 79 -12.14 3.74 4.13
N TYR A 80 -13.08 4.30 4.89
CA TYR A 80 -13.13 5.73 5.19
C TYR A 80 -11.86 6.17 5.92
N ASN A 81 -11.50 5.49 7.01
CA ASN A 81 -10.30 5.84 7.78
C ASN A 81 -9.01 5.72 6.96
N ARG A 82 -8.92 4.74 6.06
CA ARG A 82 -7.77 4.58 5.16
C ARG A 82 -7.73 5.67 4.09
N PHE A 83 -8.86 6.00 3.48
CA PHE A 83 -8.95 7.04 2.47
C PHE A 83 -8.57 8.41 3.05
N PHE A 84 -9.21 8.81 4.15
CA PHE A 84 -8.97 10.11 4.77
C PHE A 84 -7.63 10.20 5.50
N GLY A 85 -7.13 9.10 6.05
CA GLY A 85 -5.86 9.08 6.79
C GLY A 85 -4.62 8.96 5.89
N GLN A 86 -4.72 8.31 4.72
CA GLN A 86 -3.55 8.00 3.88
C GLN A 86 -3.65 8.58 2.48
N LEU A 87 -4.79 8.45 1.81
CA LEU A 87 -4.91 8.88 0.41
C LEU A 87 -5.13 10.39 0.30
N LEU A 88 -5.99 10.96 1.15
CA LEU A 88 -6.30 12.39 1.12
C LEU A 88 -5.06 13.28 1.36
N PRO A 89 -4.19 13.01 2.36
CA PRO A 89 -2.96 13.79 2.53
C PRO A 89 -2.05 13.70 1.30
N THR A 90 -1.89 12.50 0.74
CA THR A 90 -1.08 12.29 -0.46
C THR A 90 -1.61 13.07 -1.65
N ILE A 91 -2.92 13.08 -1.88
CA ILE A 91 -3.55 13.85 -2.96
C ILE A 91 -3.31 15.35 -2.74
N VAL A 92 -3.53 15.86 -1.52
CA VAL A 92 -3.33 17.27 -1.18
C VAL A 92 -1.88 17.71 -1.42
N PHE A 93 -0.90 16.96 -0.90
CA PHE A 93 0.52 17.27 -1.11
C PHE A 93 0.95 17.11 -2.57
N CYS A 94 0.39 16.15 -3.30
CA CYS A 94 0.64 15.99 -4.72
C CYS A 94 0.16 17.21 -5.52
N PHE A 95 -1.05 17.71 -5.25
CA PHE A 95 -1.55 18.93 -5.89
C PHE A 95 -0.72 20.17 -5.54
N ILE A 96 -0.30 20.31 -4.28
CA ILE A 96 0.60 21.38 -3.86
C ILE A 96 1.94 21.30 -4.61
N TYR A 97 2.51 20.10 -4.76
CA TYR A 97 3.75 19.89 -5.50
C TYR A 97 3.60 20.26 -6.97
N ILE A 98 2.52 19.82 -7.63
CA ILE A 98 2.22 20.18 -9.03
C ILE A 98 2.14 21.71 -9.17
N PHE A 99 1.45 22.38 -8.25
CA PHE A 99 1.28 23.83 -8.27
C PHE A 99 2.61 24.59 -8.11
N ILE A 100 3.49 24.13 -7.21
CA ILE A 100 4.78 24.78 -6.94
C ILE A 100 5.80 24.50 -8.07
N SER A 101 5.85 23.26 -8.57
CA SER A 101 6.83 22.85 -9.57
C SER A 101 6.43 23.18 -11.02
N GLY A 102 5.19 23.63 -11.25
CA GLY A 102 4.69 23.99 -12.57
C GLY A 102 4.53 22.82 -13.54
N HIS A 103 4.50 21.58 -13.03
CA HIS A 103 4.28 20.39 -13.85
C HIS A 103 2.81 20.27 -14.28
N SER A 104 2.57 19.67 -15.43
CA SER A 104 1.20 19.35 -15.88
C SER A 104 0.62 18.19 -15.07
N ILE A 105 -0.69 18.19 -14.86
CA ILE A 105 -1.38 17.07 -14.18
C ILE A 105 -1.13 15.74 -14.92
N GLU A 106 -1.07 15.79 -16.25
CA GLU A 106 -0.80 14.62 -17.09
C GLU A 106 0.56 13.98 -16.78
N SER A 107 1.60 14.77 -16.49
CA SER A 107 2.91 14.18 -16.18
C SER A 107 2.88 13.36 -14.88
N VAL A 108 1.97 13.66 -13.94
CA VAL A 108 1.82 12.86 -12.72
C VAL A 108 1.15 11.52 -13.01
N PHE A 109 0.16 11.50 -13.92
CA PHE A 109 -0.55 10.28 -14.27
C PHE A 109 0.24 9.37 -15.22
N PHE A 110 1.04 9.94 -16.13
CA PHE A 110 1.81 9.16 -17.10
C PHE A 110 3.23 8.84 -16.65
N ASP A 111 3.76 9.51 -15.61
CA ASP A 111 5.06 9.17 -15.04
C ASP A 111 5.04 7.82 -14.31
N GLN A 112 6.10 7.02 -14.50
CA GLN A 112 6.20 5.66 -13.97
C GLN A 112 6.26 5.61 -12.43
N THR A 113 6.75 6.67 -11.80
CA THR A 113 6.85 6.75 -10.33
C THR A 113 5.77 7.61 -9.72
N LYS A 114 4.84 8.13 -10.52
CA LYS A 114 3.86 9.15 -10.11
C LYS A 114 4.55 10.28 -9.34
N LEU A 115 5.76 10.68 -9.78
CA LEU A 115 6.63 11.66 -9.11
C LEU A 115 6.99 11.30 -7.65
N GLY A 116 7.19 10.01 -7.36
CA GLY A 116 7.53 9.49 -6.03
C GLY A 116 6.32 9.11 -5.14
N TYR A 117 5.10 9.44 -5.55
CA TYR A 117 3.87 9.14 -4.79
C TYR A 117 3.29 7.73 -5.06
N TRP A 118 3.94 6.93 -5.92
CA TRP A 118 3.45 5.62 -6.35
C TRP A 118 3.10 4.66 -5.21
N PHE A 119 3.84 4.69 -4.10
CA PHE A 119 3.67 3.71 -3.02
C PHE A 119 2.29 3.81 -2.35
N THR A 120 1.83 5.01 -2.01
CA THR A 120 0.52 5.19 -1.36
C THR A 120 -0.62 4.81 -2.29
N ILE A 121 -0.49 5.13 -3.59
CA ILE A 121 -1.47 4.78 -4.62
C ILE A 121 -1.55 3.26 -4.76
N ALA A 122 -0.41 2.59 -4.92
CA ALA A 122 -0.34 1.13 -5.02
C ALA A 122 -0.92 0.44 -3.78
N MET A 123 -0.62 0.95 -2.59
CA MET A 123 -1.17 0.40 -1.34
C MET A 123 -2.71 0.52 -1.29
N PHE A 124 -3.26 1.65 -1.76
CA PHE A 124 -4.70 1.85 -1.82
C PHE A 124 -5.38 0.96 -2.87
N GLU A 125 -4.77 0.79 -4.05
CA GLU A 125 -5.27 -0.13 -5.09
C GLU A 125 -5.32 -1.58 -4.60
N VAL A 126 -4.24 -2.06 -3.97
CA VAL A 126 -4.19 -3.41 -3.37
C VAL A 126 -5.28 -3.58 -2.31
N TYR A 127 -5.53 -2.55 -1.49
CA TYR A 127 -6.61 -2.57 -0.52
C TYR A 127 -8.00 -2.65 -1.18
N ILE A 128 -8.25 -1.89 -2.25
CA ILE A 128 -9.53 -1.94 -2.99
C ILE A 128 -9.76 -3.34 -3.56
N ILE A 129 -8.75 -3.92 -4.22
CA ILE A 129 -8.85 -5.26 -4.80
C ILE A 129 -9.16 -6.27 -3.68
N TYR A 130 -8.43 -6.21 -2.57
CA TYR A 130 -8.67 -7.08 -1.41
C TYR A 130 -10.09 -6.92 -0.85
N ALA A 131 -10.56 -5.68 -0.70
CA ALA A 131 -11.89 -5.37 -0.19
C ALA A 131 -12.99 -5.90 -1.12
N PHE A 132 -12.83 -5.69 -2.43
CA PHE A 132 -13.78 -6.13 -3.45
C PHE A 132 -13.87 -7.66 -3.53
N VAL A 133 -12.72 -8.35 -3.61
CA VAL A 133 -12.65 -9.81 -3.59
C VAL A 133 -13.25 -10.35 -2.30
N SER A 134 -12.88 -9.79 -1.15
CA SER A 134 -13.42 -10.24 0.14
C SER A 134 -14.93 -10.02 0.26
N PHE A 135 -15.47 -8.93 -0.29
CA PHE A 135 -16.90 -8.67 -0.32
C PHE A 135 -17.66 -9.71 -1.16
N ILE A 136 -17.14 -10.06 -2.35
CA ILE A 136 -17.74 -11.10 -3.21
C ILE A 136 -17.72 -12.46 -2.52
N LEU A 137 -16.58 -12.85 -1.93
CA LEU A 137 -16.46 -14.15 -1.26
C LEU A 137 -17.31 -14.24 0.02
N ALA A 138 -17.47 -13.12 0.74
CA ALA A 138 -18.35 -13.06 1.90
C ALA A 138 -19.83 -13.27 1.50
N LYS A 139 -20.29 -12.66 0.40
CA LYS A 139 -21.65 -12.86 -0.13
C LYS A 139 -21.93 -14.31 -0.54
N ARG A 140 -20.88 -15.06 -0.90
CA ARG A 140 -20.98 -16.47 -1.34
C ARG A 140 -20.77 -17.48 -0.20
N HIS A 141 -20.66 -17.02 1.06
CA HIS A 141 -20.43 -17.86 2.25
C HIS A 141 -19.27 -18.86 2.08
N VAL A 142 -18.21 -18.43 1.40
CA VAL A 142 -17.09 -19.30 1.02
C VAL A 142 -16.14 -19.52 2.20
N SER A 143 -15.70 -20.77 2.39
CA SER A 143 -14.73 -21.13 3.43
C SER A 143 -13.41 -20.38 3.28
N ASN A 144 -12.76 -20.07 4.41
CA ASN A 144 -11.50 -19.33 4.46
C ASN A 144 -10.37 -19.98 3.64
N LYS A 145 -10.37 -21.31 3.49
CA LYS A 145 -9.38 -22.03 2.66
C LYS A 145 -9.47 -21.61 1.19
N ILE A 146 -10.69 -21.51 0.66
CA ILE A 146 -10.93 -21.12 -0.74
C ILE A 146 -10.58 -19.63 -0.93
N ARG A 147 -10.83 -18.78 0.08
CA ARG A 147 -10.38 -17.37 0.05
C ARG A 147 -8.87 -17.26 -0.14
N CYS A 148 -8.08 -18.02 0.62
CA CYS A 148 -6.63 -18.05 0.46
C CYS A 148 -6.20 -18.53 -0.92
N ILE A 149 -6.83 -19.59 -1.44
CA ILE A 149 -6.53 -20.12 -2.79
C ILE A 149 -6.80 -19.05 -3.87
N VAL A 150 -7.90 -18.32 -3.77
CA VAL A 150 -8.23 -17.24 -4.71
C VAL A 150 -7.18 -16.12 -4.67
N PHE A 151 -6.74 -15.70 -3.49
CA PHE A 151 -5.69 -14.68 -3.38
C PHE A 151 -4.34 -15.18 -3.92
N ILE A 152 -3.95 -16.43 -3.63
CA ILE A 152 -2.73 -17.03 -4.18
C ILE A 152 -2.81 -17.09 -5.72
N ALA A 153 -3.96 -17.51 -6.28
CA ALA A 153 -4.17 -17.55 -7.71
C ALA A 153 -4.05 -16.17 -8.37
N LEU A 154 -4.60 -15.12 -7.75
CA LEU A 154 -4.47 -13.74 -8.23
C LEU A 154 -3.01 -13.26 -8.22
N ILE A 155 -2.24 -13.59 -7.17
CA ILE A 155 -0.82 -13.24 -7.09
C ILE A 155 -0.03 -13.96 -8.19
N VAL A 156 -0.22 -15.28 -8.35
CA VAL A 156 0.45 -16.06 -9.40
C VAL A 156 0.09 -15.53 -10.79
N PHE A 157 -1.19 -15.23 -11.03
CA PHE A 157 -1.65 -14.64 -12.28
C PHE A 157 -0.98 -13.30 -12.56
N SER A 158 -0.85 -12.42 -11.56
CA SER A 158 -0.16 -11.13 -11.73
C SER A 158 1.32 -11.29 -12.13
N HIS A 159 2.03 -12.25 -11.54
CA HIS A 159 3.43 -12.54 -11.89
C HIS A 159 3.56 -13.16 -13.28
N LEU A 160 2.62 -14.02 -13.68
CA LEU A 160 2.57 -14.58 -15.03
C LEU A 160 2.32 -13.48 -16.06
N CYS A 161 1.34 -12.60 -15.82
CA CYS A 161 1.09 -11.45 -16.68
C CYS A 161 2.32 -10.55 -16.82
N MET A 162 2.99 -10.20 -15.73
CA MET A 162 4.22 -9.41 -15.78
C MET A 162 5.31 -10.13 -16.60
N SER A 163 5.49 -11.43 -16.38
CA SER A 163 6.47 -12.24 -17.11
C SER A 163 6.16 -12.34 -18.61
N LEU A 164 4.89 -12.39 -18.98
CA LEU A 164 4.43 -12.40 -20.38
C LEU A 164 4.62 -11.04 -21.04
N ILE A 165 4.32 -9.94 -20.34
CA ILE A 165 4.53 -8.57 -20.83
C ILE A 165 6.01 -8.31 -21.07
N THR A 166 6.89 -8.72 -20.16
CA THR A 166 8.36 -8.60 -20.35
C THR A 166 8.84 -9.40 -21.57
N ARG A 167 8.22 -10.55 -21.85
CA ARG A 167 8.58 -11.38 -23.02
C ARG A 167 8.05 -10.83 -24.35
N TYR A 168 6.85 -10.22 -24.37
CA TYR A 168 6.22 -9.71 -25.59
C TYR A 168 6.60 -8.26 -25.94
N THR A 169 7.14 -7.49 -24.98
CA THR A 169 7.53 -6.08 -25.18
C THR A 169 8.96 -5.81 -24.69
N PRO A 170 9.99 -6.42 -25.34
CA PRO A 170 11.38 -6.18 -24.95
C PRO A 170 11.84 -4.72 -25.20
N ASP A 171 11.30 -4.06 -26.24
CA ASP A 171 11.74 -2.73 -26.68
C ASP A 171 11.37 -1.57 -25.73
N ILE A 172 10.30 -1.72 -24.94
CA ILE A 172 9.87 -0.71 -23.95
C ILE A 172 10.76 -0.75 -22.70
N PHE A 173 11.31 -1.91 -22.34
CA PHE A 173 12.17 -2.05 -21.17
C PHE A 173 13.65 -1.78 -21.47
N GLN A 174 14.15 -2.11 -22.66
CA GLN A 174 15.54 -1.82 -23.07
C GLN A 174 15.81 -0.31 -23.22
N ASN A 175 14.87 0.47 -23.77
CA ASN A 175 15.00 1.94 -23.85
C ASN A 175 14.82 2.67 -22.51
N LYS A 176 14.40 1.98 -21.45
CA LYS A 176 14.13 2.57 -20.12
C LYS A 176 15.13 2.19 -19.03
N CYS A 177 15.90 1.11 -19.23
CA CYS A 177 17.07 0.76 -18.41
C CYS A 177 18.39 1.05 -19.14
N GLY A 178 18.35 1.92 -20.16
CA GLY A 178 19.53 2.39 -20.86
C GLY A 178 20.39 3.27 -19.95
N LEU A 179 21.63 2.81 -19.75
CA LEU A 179 22.80 3.66 -19.50
C LEU A 179 22.82 4.90 -20.40
#